data_AF-A0A939H8G4-F1
#
_entry.id   AF-A0A939H8G4-F1
#
_cell.length_a   1.000
_cell.length_b   1.000
_cell.length_c   1.000
_cell.angle_alpha   90.00
_cell.angle_beta   90.00
_cell.angle_gamma   90.00
#
_symmetry.space_group_name_H-M   'P 1'
#
loop_
_entity.id
_entity.type
_entity.pdbx_description
1 polymer ?
#
loop_
_entity_poly.entity_id
_entity_poly.type
_entity_poly.pdbx_seq_one_letter_code
_entity_poly.pdbx_strand_id
1 'polypeptide(L)'
;MNVITRIKRKCVEKRFRQNDLNIIQNIPKEKFHHIIEALVTEGWEVSIDYRGPDGWKDKGHCKLRKGISVLGCKWNSNEQGSIDGLALIIKGIATQFELVSLDAPRW
;
A
#
# COMPACT_ATOMS: atom_id res chain seq x y z
N MET A 1 -4.25 20.44 17.10
CA MET A 1 -3.39 19.46 16.39
C MET A 1 -2.26 19.05 17.30
N ASN A 2 -2.14 17.75 17.58
CA ASN A 2 -1.36 17.21 18.70
C ASN A 2 0.13 17.03 18.30
N VAL A 3 1.07 17.48 19.15
CA VAL A 3 2.53 17.41 18.89
C VAL A 3 2.99 15.97 18.65
N ILE A 4 2.38 15.02 19.35
CA ILE A 4 2.60 13.57 19.20
C ILE A 4 2.36 13.12 17.75
N THR A 5 1.36 13.67 17.08
CA THR A 5 1.04 13.31 15.69
C THR A 5 2.14 13.77 14.74
N ARG A 6 2.73 14.96 14.97
CA ARG A 6 3.84 15.48 14.15
C ARG A 6 5.10 14.63 14.27
N ILE A 7 5.43 14.18 15.49
CA ILE A 7 6.60 13.33 15.72
C ILE A 7 6.43 11.97 15.02
N LYS A 8 5.24 11.35 15.16
CA LYS A 8 4.93 10.08 14.48
C LYS A 8 5.06 10.20 12.96
N ARG A 9 4.55 11.27 12.36
CA ARG A 9 4.64 11.55 10.91
C ARG A 9 6.10 11.62 10.45
N LYS A 10 6.94 12.42 11.13
CA LYS A 10 8.37 12.53 10.81
C LYS A 10 9.12 11.21 10.89
N CYS A 11 8.78 10.36 11.87
CA CYS A 11 9.39 9.03 11.98
C CYS A 11 9.01 8.14 10.79
N VAL A 12 7.76 8.19 10.31
CA VAL A 12 7.32 7.45 9.13
C VAL A 12 8.05 7.94 7.89
N GLU A 13 8.10 9.25 7.64
CA GLU A 13 8.83 9.82 6.49
C GLU A 13 10.32 9.41 6.50
N LYS A 14 10.96 9.45 7.68
CA LYS A 14 12.35 9.02 7.84
C LYS A 14 12.51 7.52 7.52
N ARG A 15 11.60 6.67 8.01
CA ARG A 15 11.62 5.23 7.72
C ARG A 15 11.49 4.96 6.23
N PHE A 16 10.60 5.67 5.54
CA PHE A 16 10.42 5.53 4.09
C PHE A 16 11.72 5.86 3.34
N ARG A 17 12.33 7.00 3.65
CA ARG A 17 13.61 7.39 3.05
C ARG A 17 14.75 6.44 3.36
N GLN A 18 14.86 5.93 4.60
CA GLN A 18 15.95 5.03 5.00
C GLN A 18 15.86 3.64 4.38
N ASN A 19 14.68 3.18 4.00
CA ASN A 19 14.45 1.82 3.50
C ASN A 19 14.08 1.81 2.02
N ASP A 20 14.31 2.92 1.30
CA ASP A 20 13.94 3.11 -0.10
C ASP A 20 12.49 2.65 -0.39
N LEU A 21 11.55 3.14 0.42
CA LEU A 21 10.13 2.79 0.30
C LEU A 21 9.36 3.90 -0.42
N ASN A 22 8.38 3.48 -1.21
CA ASN A 22 7.36 4.36 -1.75
C ASN A 22 5.96 3.85 -1.37
N ILE A 23 4.95 4.70 -1.60
CA ILE A 23 3.55 4.38 -1.40
C ILE A 23 2.69 4.93 -2.55
N ILE A 24 1.66 4.20 -2.92
CA ILE A 24 0.53 4.69 -3.72
C ILE A 24 -0.64 4.88 -2.74
N GLN A 25 -1.29 6.04 -2.76
CA GLN A 25 -2.42 6.39 -1.90
C GLN A 25 -3.66 6.75 -2.73
N ASN A 26 -4.81 6.86 -2.06
CA ASN A 26 -6.09 7.26 -2.66
C ASN A 26 -6.52 6.34 -3.81
N ILE A 27 -6.29 5.03 -3.66
CA ILE A 27 -6.70 4.04 -4.65
C ILE A 27 -8.18 3.71 -4.41
N PRO A 28 -9.08 3.93 -5.39
CA PRO A 28 -10.50 3.57 -5.26
C PRO A 28 -10.69 2.08 -4.99
N LYS A 29 -11.78 1.70 -4.30
CA LYS A 29 -12.02 0.32 -3.84
C LYS A 29 -11.85 -0.72 -4.95
N GLU A 30 -12.54 -0.52 -6.06
CA GLU A 30 -12.55 -1.46 -7.19
C GLU A 30 -11.15 -1.59 -7.79
N LYS A 31 -10.46 -0.47 -8.04
CA LYS A 31 -9.10 -0.45 -8.57
C LYS A 31 -8.11 -1.10 -7.59
N PHE A 32 -8.29 -0.91 -6.29
CA PHE A 32 -7.44 -1.50 -5.26
C PHE A 32 -7.55 -3.02 -5.22
N HIS A 33 -8.76 -3.57 -5.26
CA HIS A 33 -8.95 -5.02 -5.35
C HIS A 33 -8.40 -5.58 -6.67
N HIS A 34 -8.67 -4.90 -7.79
CA HIS A 34 -8.15 -5.30 -9.08
C HIS A 34 -6.61 -5.38 -9.10
N ILE A 35 -5.92 -4.42 -8.49
CA ILE A 35 -4.45 -4.44 -8.38
C ILE A 35 -4.00 -5.66 -7.57
N ILE A 36 -4.65 -5.97 -6.45
CA ILE A 36 -4.29 -7.14 -5.64
C ILE A 36 -4.47 -8.43 -6.44
N GLU A 37 -5.59 -8.58 -7.15
CA GLU A 37 -5.87 -9.76 -7.97
C GLU A 37 -4.87 -9.92 -9.13
N ALA A 38 -4.51 -8.81 -9.79
CA ALA A 38 -3.51 -8.80 -10.84
C ALA A 38 -2.14 -9.22 -10.30
N LEU A 39 -1.70 -8.65 -9.17
CA LEU A 39 -0.44 -9.03 -8.53
C LEU A 39 -0.44 -10.51 -8.12
N VAL A 40 -1.53 -11.03 -7.56
CA VAL A 40 -1.65 -12.46 -7.24
C VAL A 40 -1.51 -13.32 -8.51
N THR A 41 -2.14 -12.92 -9.60
CA THR A 41 -2.02 -13.57 -10.91
C THR A 41 -0.58 -13.54 -11.44
N GLU A 42 0.16 -12.48 -11.18
CA GLU A 42 1.59 -12.34 -11.50
C GLU A 42 2.51 -13.12 -10.56
N GLY A 43 1.96 -13.92 -9.64
CA GLY A 43 2.71 -14.77 -8.72
C GLY A 43 3.11 -14.10 -7.40
N TRP A 44 2.40 -13.05 -6.98
CA TRP A 44 2.50 -12.55 -5.61
C TRP A 44 1.65 -13.41 -4.66
N GLU A 45 2.24 -13.80 -3.54
CA GLU A 45 1.58 -14.58 -2.48
C GLU A 45 0.91 -13.65 -1.47
N VAL A 46 -0.38 -13.84 -1.26
CA VAL A 46 -1.13 -13.06 -0.27
C VAL A 46 -1.04 -13.68 1.11
N SER A 47 -0.82 -12.86 2.14
CA SER A 47 -0.95 -13.30 3.53
C SER A 47 -2.39 -13.73 3.82
N ILE A 48 -2.56 -14.73 4.69
CA ILE A 48 -3.84 -15.37 5.07
C ILE A 48 -4.95 -14.36 5.45
N ASP A 49 -4.60 -13.15 5.89
CA ASP A 49 -5.54 -12.09 6.28
C ASP A 49 -6.32 -11.40 5.14
N TYR A 50 -6.09 -11.73 3.86
CA TYR A 50 -6.90 -11.20 2.76
C TYR A 50 -8.27 -11.87 2.71
N ARG A 51 -9.33 -11.10 3.05
CA ARG A 51 -10.71 -11.59 3.09
C ARG A 51 -11.53 -11.23 1.83
N GLY A 52 -10.86 -10.84 0.75
CA GLY A 52 -11.52 -10.46 -0.51
C GLY A 52 -12.30 -9.12 -0.44
N PRO A 53 -13.01 -8.77 -1.54
CA PRO A 53 -13.75 -7.51 -1.68
C PRO A 53 -14.87 -7.31 -0.64
N ASP A 54 -15.47 -8.41 -0.21
CA ASP A 54 -16.57 -8.45 0.74
C ASP A 54 -16.11 -8.47 2.20
N GLY A 55 -14.87 -8.90 2.44
CA GLY A 55 -14.29 -8.99 3.78
C GLY A 55 -13.75 -7.67 4.33
N TRP A 56 -13.50 -6.68 3.47
CA TRP A 56 -12.96 -5.37 3.85
C TRP A 56 -13.98 -4.25 3.60
N LYS A 57 -15.05 -4.25 4.41
CA LYS A 57 -16.12 -3.24 4.31
C LYS A 57 -15.61 -1.86 4.74
N ASP A 58 -15.07 -1.76 5.95
CA ASP A 58 -14.62 -0.49 6.54
C ASP A 58 -13.10 -0.36 6.62
N LYS A 59 -12.41 -1.44 7.01
CA LYS A 59 -10.95 -1.48 7.14
C LYS A 59 -10.42 -2.85 6.75
N GLY A 60 -9.23 -2.86 6.18
CA GLY A 60 -8.57 -4.08 5.73
C GLY A 60 -7.07 -3.91 5.67
N HIS A 61 -6.33 -4.99 5.86
CA HIS A 61 -4.90 -5.00 5.62
C HIS A 61 -4.46 -6.40 5.18
N CYS A 62 -3.57 -6.46 4.20
CA CYS A 62 -2.87 -7.69 3.85
C CYS A 62 -1.42 -7.36 3.48
N LYS A 63 -0.63 -8.42 3.33
CA LYS A 63 0.71 -8.33 2.75
C LYS A 63 0.75 -9.19 1.50
N LEU A 64 1.39 -8.68 0.46
CA LEU A 64 1.76 -9.45 -0.73
C LEU A 64 3.26 -9.74 -0.67
N ARG A 65 3.66 -10.97 -0.97
CA ARG A 65 5.06 -11.39 -0.98
C ARG A 65 5.44 -11.97 -2.33
N LYS A 66 6.65 -11.67 -2.81
CA LYS A 66 7.23 -12.29 -3.99
C LYS A 66 8.74 -12.38 -3.81
N GLY A 67 9.23 -13.60 -3.54
CA GLY A 67 10.60 -13.80 -3.07
C GLY A 67 10.88 -13.03 -1.78
N ILE A 68 11.88 -12.14 -1.80
CA ILE A 68 12.24 -11.29 -0.65
C ILE A 68 11.41 -9.99 -0.56
N SER A 69 10.64 -9.67 -1.60
CA SER A 69 9.88 -8.43 -1.67
C SER A 69 8.55 -8.56 -0.94
N VAL A 70 8.18 -7.51 -0.20
CA VAL A 70 6.93 -7.44 0.55
C VAL A 70 6.24 -6.13 0.25
N LEU A 71 4.94 -6.19 -0.06
CA LEU A 71 4.06 -5.04 -0.17
C LEU A 71 3.08 -5.03 1.00
N GLY A 72 2.91 -3.88 1.63
CA GLY A 72 1.84 -3.61 2.59
C GLY A 72 0.63 -3.04 1.88
N CYS A 73 -0.50 -3.74 1.93
CA CYS A 73 -1.76 -3.26 1.36
C CYS A 73 -2.70 -2.89 2.51
N LYS A 74 -3.29 -1.69 2.45
CA LYS A 74 -4.24 -1.20 3.46
C LYS A 74 -5.46 -0.62 2.78
N TRP A 75 -6.62 -0.97 3.33
CA TRP A 75 -7.92 -0.42 2.97
C TRP A 75 -8.53 0.31 4.15
N ASN A 76 -9.05 1.51 3.93
CA ASN A 76 -9.89 2.25 4.87
C ASN A 76 -10.97 2.99 4.07
N SER A 77 -12.25 2.81 4.37
CA SER A 77 -13.34 3.47 3.64
C SER A 77 -13.25 5.00 3.66
N ASN A 78 -12.60 5.59 4.67
CA ASN A 78 -12.41 7.04 4.77
C ASN A 78 -11.15 7.56 4.05
N GLU A 79 -10.11 6.73 3.93
CA GLU A 79 -8.78 7.12 3.38
C GLU A 79 -8.46 6.41 2.05
N GLN A 80 -9.40 5.57 1.57
CA GLN A 80 -9.28 4.68 0.43
C GLN A 80 -8.13 3.65 0.56
N GLY A 81 -7.73 3.07 -0.57
CA GLY A 81 -6.68 2.06 -0.64
C GLY A 81 -5.28 2.65 -0.69
N SER A 82 -4.32 1.95 -0.09
CA SER A 82 -2.90 2.27 -0.20
C SER A 82 -2.04 1.02 -0.28
N ILE A 83 -0.95 1.12 -1.05
CA ILE A 83 0.03 0.06 -1.24
C ILE A 83 1.42 0.64 -1.00
N ASP A 84 2.14 0.10 -0.03
CA ASP A 84 3.50 0.51 0.36
C ASP A 84 4.52 -0.62 0.17
N GLY A 85 5.77 -0.27 -0.18
CA GLY A 85 6.81 -1.26 -0.50
C GLY A 85 8.08 -0.61 -1.06
N LEU A 86 9.03 -1.42 -1.55
CA LEU A 86 10.26 -0.93 -2.18
C LEU A 86 9.96 0.00 -3.35
N ALA A 87 10.70 1.12 -3.45
CA ALA A 87 10.44 2.19 -4.39
C ALA A 87 10.45 1.71 -5.84
N LEU A 88 11.40 0.83 -6.19
CA LEU A 88 11.48 0.22 -7.52
C LEU A 88 10.18 -0.50 -7.90
N ILE A 89 9.64 -1.31 -6.98
CA ILE A 89 8.44 -2.11 -7.23
C ILE A 89 7.20 -1.22 -7.27
N ILE A 90 7.07 -0.31 -6.31
CA ILE A 90 5.93 0.59 -6.24
C ILE A 90 5.86 1.52 -7.45
N LYS A 91 6.99 2.00 -7.97
CA LYS A 91 7.03 2.76 -9.23
C LYS A 91 6.59 1.92 -10.42
N GLY A 92 6.97 0.64 -10.46
CA GLY A 92 6.52 -0.31 -11.47
C GLY A 92 4.99 -0.49 -11.45
N ILE A 93 4.43 -0.77 -10.27
CA ILE A 93 2.98 -0.89 -10.07
C ILE A 93 2.27 0.41 -10.43
N ALA A 94 2.79 1.56 -9.97
CA ALA A 94 2.20 2.85 -10.26
C ALA A 94 2.15 3.12 -11.78
N THR A 95 3.21 2.76 -12.51
CA THR A 95 3.25 2.88 -13.97
C THR A 95 2.25 1.94 -14.63
N GLN A 96 2.21 0.67 -14.22
CA GLN A 96 1.32 -0.36 -14.78
C GLN A 96 -0.17 0.01 -14.63
N PHE A 97 -0.55 0.65 -13.53
CA PHE A 97 -1.95 0.99 -13.25
C PHE A 97 -2.27 2.48 -13.41
N GLU A 98 -1.39 3.27 -14.02
CA GLU A 98 -1.57 4.72 -14.23
C GLU A 98 -1.90 5.46 -12.91
N LEU A 99 -1.08 5.22 -11.89
CA LEU A 99 -1.18 5.82 -10.55
C LEU A 99 0.09 6.62 -10.23
N VAL A 100 0.01 7.42 -9.16
CA VAL A 100 1.15 8.22 -8.68
C VAL A 100 1.79 7.54 -7.48
N SER A 101 3.08 7.26 -7.60
CA SER A 101 3.93 6.84 -6.49
C SER A 101 4.45 8.07 -5.73
N LEU A 102 4.44 7.98 -4.40
CA LEU A 102 4.97 8.98 -3.48
C LEU A 102 6.16 8.41 -2.70
N ASP A 103 7.15 9.25 -2.37
CA ASP A 103 8.31 8.89 -1.54
C ASP A 103 7.99 8.78 -0.03
N ALA A 104 6.83 9.30 0.39
CA ALA A 104 6.29 9.15 1.73
C ALA A 104 4.76 9.34 1.74
N PRO A 105 4.06 8.83 2.77
CA PRO A 105 2.63 9.07 2.92
C PRO A 105 2.31 10.55 3.12
N ARG A 106 1.25 11.04 2.47
CA ARG A 106 0.66 12.36 2.68
C ARG A 106 -0.58 12.22 3.59
N TRP A 107 -0.73 13.13 4.57
CA TRP A 107 -1.80 13.16 5.59
C TRP A 107 -2.30 14.58 5.86
#